data_AF-A0A2H3TJY4-F1
#
_entry.id   AF-A0A2H3TJY4-F1
#
_cell.length_a   1.000
_cell.length_b   1.000
_cell.length_c   1.000
_cell.angle_alpha   90.00
_cell.angle_beta   90.00
_cell.angle_gamma   90.00
#
_symmetry.space_group_name_H-M   'P 1'
#
loop_
_entity.id
_entity.type
_entity.pdbx_description
1 polymer ?
#
loop_
_entity_poly.entity_id
_entity_poly.type
_entity_poly.pdbx_seq_one_letter_code
_entity_poly.pdbx_strand_id
1 'polypeptide(L)'
;MLSSLSQFNFSRALMLNAEVFGLSDDHMHDDACSLFVVAGPWPVSVNINTETLPHGLRPTSLQYRTEHHPWIDLLPVAQLRDNILERSVDTYDEAGLCRAFTGRGHGQGTGVIVWREPWDPSGWEVTAEFARSWAGSFQAASTSSGLPICGALKEASVLCSDPSNDKASQAHT
;
A
#
# COMPACT_ATOMS: atom_id res chain seq x y z
N MET A 1 -22.81 -0.18 4.31
CA MET A 1 -22.06 0.51 3.24
C MET A 1 -20.87 1.27 3.85
N LEU A 2 -19.88 0.56 4.41
CA LEU A 2 -18.63 1.13 4.95
C LEU A 2 -17.38 0.59 4.22
N SER A 3 -17.56 -0.40 3.35
CA SER A 3 -16.48 -1.06 2.62
C SER A 3 -15.79 -0.14 1.63
N SER A 4 -16.54 0.68 0.90
CA SER A 4 -15.97 1.65 -0.05
C SER A 4 -15.15 2.73 0.64
N LEU A 5 -15.58 3.23 1.80
CA LEU A 5 -14.85 4.26 2.55
C LEU A 5 -13.55 3.70 3.13
N SER A 6 -13.58 2.50 3.71
CA SER A 6 -12.37 1.87 4.25
C SER A 6 -11.36 1.56 3.15
N GLN A 7 -11.83 1.04 2.01
CA GLN A 7 -11.00 0.80 0.82
C GLN A 7 -10.42 2.11 0.28
N PHE A 8 -11.24 3.16 0.17
CA PHE A 8 -10.78 4.48 -0.25
C PHE A 8 -9.72 5.03 0.70
N ASN A 9 -9.93 4.97 2.01
CA ASN A 9 -8.99 5.45 3.01
C ASN A 9 -7.66 4.68 2.96
N PHE A 10 -7.72 3.36 2.77
CA PHE A 10 -6.52 2.53 2.58
C PHE A 10 -5.76 2.92 1.31
N SER A 11 -6.43 3.00 0.15
CA SER A 11 -5.78 3.40 -1.09
C SER A 11 -5.19 4.80 -1.01
N ARG A 12 -5.95 5.76 -0.46
CA ARG A 12 -5.48 7.14 -0.24
C ARG A 12 -4.27 7.19 0.68
N ALA A 13 -4.23 6.36 1.72
CA ALA A 13 -3.09 6.29 2.62
C ALA A 13 -1.82 5.81 1.90
N LEU A 14 -1.93 4.75 1.09
CA LEU A 14 -0.78 4.28 0.31
C LEU A 14 -0.29 5.33 -0.69
N MET A 15 -1.18 6.06 -1.37
CA MET A 15 -0.81 7.13 -2.28
C MET A 15 -0.06 8.28 -1.57
N LEU A 16 -0.57 8.72 -0.41
CA LEU A 16 0.10 9.75 0.37
C LEU A 16 1.48 9.30 0.87
N ASN A 17 1.63 8.02 1.21
CA ASN A 17 2.94 7.47 1.53
C ASN A 17 3.85 7.42 0.28
N ALA A 18 3.31 7.15 -0.91
CA ALA A 18 4.08 7.19 -2.16
C ALA A 18 4.59 8.61 -2.49
N GLU A 19 3.77 9.63 -2.21
CA GLU A 19 4.18 11.04 -2.32
C GLU A 19 5.34 11.39 -1.37
N VAL A 20 5.37 10.84 -0.15
CA VAL A 20 6.49 11.03 0.79
C VAL A 20 7.82 10.52 0.23
N PHE A 21 7.77 9.44 -0.54
CA PHE A 21 8.92 8.88 -1.25
C PHE A 21 9.19 9.56 -2.60
N GLY A 22 8.26 10.39 -3.10
CA GLY A 22 8.34 10.98 -4.44
C GLY A 22 8.18 9.96 -5.57
N LEU A 23 7.47 8.85 -5.32
CA LEU A 23 7.23 7.80 -6.31
C LEU A 23 6.12 8.24 -7.28
N SER A 24 6.41 8.14 -8.56
CA SER A 24 5.44 8.27 -9.66
C SER A 24 4.97 6.91 -10.16
N ASP A 25 4.03 6.91 -11.10
CA ASP A 25 3.55 5.70 -11.79
C ASP A 25 4.69 4.88 -12.42
N ASP A 26 5.75 5.52 -12.90
CA ASP A 26 6.93 4.86 -13.45
C ASP A 26 7.69 4.01 -12.42
N HIS A 27 7.54 4.34 -11.13
CA HIS A 27 8.15 3.59 -10.04
C HIS A 27 7.19 2.54 -9.46
N MET A 28 5.96 2.45 -9.96
CA MET A 28 4.87 1.63 -9.42
C MET A 28 4.25 0.76 -10.51
N HIS A 29 5.01 0.38 -11.55
CA HIS A 29 4.57 -0.61 -12.53
C HIS A 29 4.68 -2.04 -11.97
N ASP A 30 4.04 -3.02 -12.61
CA ASP A 30 3.84 -4.35 -12.02
C ASP A 30 5.16 -5.10 -11.74
N ASP A 31 6.18 -4.89 -12.59
CA ASP A 31 7.53 -5.45 -12.40
C ASP A 31 8.52 -4.52 -11.66
N ALA A 32 8.03 -3.49 -10.94
CA ALA A 32 8.90 -2.51 -10.31
C ALA A 32 9.62 -3.11 -9.10
N CYS A 33 10.82 -2.60 -8.83
CA CYS A 33 11.65 -3.01 -7.71
C CYS A 33 11.91 -1.83 -6.76
N SER A 34 11.91 -2.08 -5.45
CA SER A 34 12.11 -1.06 -4.42
C SER A 34 13.40 -0.28 -4.62
N LEU A 35 13.32 1.04 -4.48
CA LEU A 35 14.48 1.94 -4.58
C LEU A 35 15.50 1.72 -3.45
N PHE A 36 15.15 0.94 -2.41
CA PHE A 36 16.08 0.54 -1.35
C PHE A 36 17.03 -0.58 -1.76
N VAL A 37 16.73 -1.33 -2.83
CA VAL A 37 17.59 -2.42 -3.35
C VAL A 37 18.17 -2.14 -4.73
N VAL A 38 17.64 -1.14 -5.44
CA VAL A 38 18.16 -0.73 -6.75
C VAL A 38 19.20 0.39 -6.56
N ALA A 39 20.29 0.34 -7.33
CA ALA A 39 21.28 1.40 -7.35
C ALA A 39 20.82 2.59 -8.21
N GLY A 40 21.07 3.81 -7.75
CA GLY A 40 20.75 5.04 -8.48
C GLY A 40 21.62 5.25 -9.75
N PRO A 41 21.49 6.40 -10.43
CA PRO A 41 20.96 7.67 -9.89
C PRO A 41 19.43 7.78 -9.92
N TRP A 42 18.88 8.41 -8.89
CA TRP A 42 17.45 8.69 -8.78
C TRP A 42 17.13 10.15 -9.12
N PRO A 43 15.92 10.44 -9.65
CA PRO A 43 15.44 11.81 -9.78
C PRO A 43 15.47 12.56 -8.45
N VAL A 44 15.71 13.88 -8.49
CA VAL A 44 15.75 14.74 -7.28
C VAL A 44 14.43 14.73 -6.51
N SER A 45 13.32 14.41 -7.17
CA SER A 45 12.01 14.27 -6.53
C SER A 45 11.91 13.05 -5.60
N VAL A 46 12.75 12.03 -5.80
CA VAL A 46 12.73 10.80 -5.00
C VAL A 46 13.37 11.05 -3.64
N ASN A 47 12.69 10.64 -2.58
CA ASN A 47 13.13 10.74 -1.20
C ASN A 47 13.32 9.35 -0.58
N ILE A 48 14.55 8.85 -0.62
CA ILE A 48 14.98 7.62 0.06
C ILE A 48 15.89 7.90 1.26
N ASN A 49 16.00 9.16 1.68
CA ASN A 49 16.82 9.56 2.81
C ASN A 49 16.10 9.23 4.12
N THR A 50 16.65 8.28 4.87
CA THR A 50 16.05 7.78 6.12
C THR A 50 15.91 8.82 7.22
N GLU A 51 16.71 9.88 7.18
CA GLU A 51 16.65 10.99 8.15
C GLU A 51 15.44 11.90 7.92
N THR A 52 15.00 12.03 6.67
CA THR A 52 13.84 12.85 6.28
C THR A 52 12.54 12.06 6.24
N LEU A 53 12.61 10.73 6.18
CA LEU A 53 11.42 9.87 6.21
C LEU A 53 10.75 9.85 7.59
N PRO A 54 9.40 9.93 7.64
CA PRO A 54 8.63 9.65 8.84
C PRO A 54 8.98 8.26 9.41
N HIS A 55 8.98 8.13 10.74
CA HIS A 55 9.40 6.89 11.41
C HIS A 55 8.72 5.63 10.88
N GLY A 56 7.41 5.67 10.59
CA GLY A 56 6.68 4.51 10.07
C GLY A 56 7.12 4.06 8.67
N LEU A 57 7.69 4.96 7.86
CA LEU A 57 8.12 4.70 6.49
C LEU A 57 9.62 4.45 6.35
N ARG A 58 10.38 4.52 7.44
CA ARG A 58 11.81 4.18 7.39
C ARG A 58 11.98 2.70 7.00
N PRO A 59 12.93 2.37 6.11
CA PRO A 59 13.16 1.00 5.68
C PRO A 59 13.70 0.14 6.82
N THR A 60 13.36 -1.14 6.80
CA THR A 60 13.92 -2.15 7.70
C THR A 60 15.23 -2.69 7.15
N SER A 61 16.01 -3.38 7.98
CA SER A 61 17.21 -4.08 7.51
C SER A 61 16.91 -5.20 6.51
N LEU A 62 15.69 -5.76 6.52
CA LEU A 62 15.29 -6.80 5.57
C LEU A 62 15.01 -6.20 4.19
N GLN A 63 14.36 -5.04 4.14
CA GLN A 63 14.07 -4.33 2.90
C GLN A 63 15.33 -3.98 2.09
N TYR A 64 16.46 -3.69 2.74
CA TYR A 64 17.72 -3.45 2.04
C TYR A 64 18.37 -4.70 1.41
N ARG A 65 17.89 -5.91 1.73
CA ARG A 65 18.53 -7.17 1.33
C ARG A 65 17.61 -8.12 0.56
N THR A 66 16.33 -7.78 0.47
CA THR A 66 15.32 -8.61 -0.18
C THR A 66 14.77 -7.85 -1.37
N GLU A 67 14.84 -8.44 -2.57
CA GLU A 67 14.18 -7.89 -3.75
C GLU A 67 12.66 -7.88 -3.54
N HIS A 68 12.01 -6.74 -3.74
CA HIS A 68 10.59 -6.59 -3.47
C HIS A 68 9.97 -5.41 -4.22
N HIS A 69 8.65 -5.45 -4.39
CA HIS A 69 7.92 -4.39 -5.08
C HIS A 69 7.75 -3.15 -4.18
N PRO A 70 7.89 -1.91 -4.70
CA PRO A 70 7.80 -0.65 -3.94
C PRO A 70 6.51 -0.44 -3.14
N TRP A 71 5.38 -1.02 -3.56
CA TRP A 71 4.12 -0.96 -2.81
C TRP A 71 4.26 -1.41 -1.33
N ILE A 72 5.19 -2.33 -1.04
CA ILE A 72 5.45 -2.80 0.33
C ILE A 72 6.07 -1.67 1.16
N ASP A 73 6.89 -0.80 0.58
CA ASP A 73 7.49 0.37 1.25
C ASP A 73 6.45 1.37 1.75
N LEU A 74 5.25 1.37 1.16
CA LEU A 74 4.16 2.27 1.49
C LEU A 74 3.42 1.87 2.77
N LEU A 75 3.69 0.70 3.33
CA LEU A 75 3.07 0.24 4.58
C LEU A 75 3.82 0.82 5.79
N PRO A 76 3.16 1.55 6.70
CA PRO A 76 3.86 2.21 7.80
C PRO A 76 4.24 1.28 8.96
N VAL A 77 3.85 0.01 8.92
CA VAL A 77 4.11 -0.96 9.98
C VAL A 77 5.32 -1.81 9.58
N ALA A 78 6.49 -1.52 10.16
CA ALA A 78 7.75 -2.21 9.85
C ALA A 78 7.63 -3.74 9.95
N GLN A 79 7.05 -4.26 11.03
CA GLN A 79 6.86 -5.70 11.22
C GLN A 79 5.94 -6.31 10.14
N LEU A 80 4.94 -5.57 9.65
CA LEU A 80 4.07 -6.06 8.58
C LEU A 80 4.85 -6.21 7.27
N ARG A 81 5.70 -5.23 6.93
CA ARG A 81 6.59 -5.28 5.78
C ARG A 81 7.53 -6.48 5.89
N ASP A 82 8.20 -6.65 7.03
CA ASP A 82 9.11 -7.77 7.24
C ASP A 82 8.39 -9.12 7.14
N ASN A 83 7.20 -9.25 7.74
CA ASN A 83 6.40 -10.46 7.63
C ASN A 83 5.98 -10.81 6.18
N ILE A 84 5.84 -9.80 5.30
CA ILE A 84 5.59 -10.01 3.87
C ILE A 84 6.86 -10.49 3.19
N LEU A 85 7.99 -9.83 3.45
CA LEU A 85 9.28 -10.08 2.79
C LEU A 85 9.93 -11.40 3.20
N GLU A 86 9.71 -11.86 4.44
CA GLU A 86 10.19 -13.16 4.92
C GLU A 86 9.46 -14.33 4.24
N ARG A 87 8.32 -14.08 3.59
CA ARG A 87 7.56 -15.08 2.85
C ARG A 87 7.94 -14.96 1.38
N SER A 88 8.52 -16.01 0.81
CA SER A 88 9.06 -15.98 -0.57
C SER A 88 8.03 -15.45 -1.59
N VAL A 89 8.50 -14.58 -2.49
CA VAL A 89 7.71 -13.96 -3.56
C VAL A 89 6.97 -15.01 -4.41
N ASP A 90 7.54 -16.20 -4.55
CA ASP A 90 6.96 -17.31 -5.33
C ASP A 90 5.80 -18.04 -4.64
N THR A 91 5.46 -17.70 -3.39
CA THR A 91 4.60 -18.55 -2.54
C THR A 91 3.33 -17.91 -2.00
N TYR A 92 3.10 -16.61 -2.22
CA TYR A 92 1.91 -15.96 -1.67
C TYR A 92 0.88 -15.58 -2.75
N ASP A 93 -0.40 -15.80 -2.42
CA ASP A 93 -1.54 -15.39 -3.27
C ASP A 93 -1.66 -13.86 -3.25
N GLU A 94 -1.13 -13.17 -4.26
CA GLU A 94 -1.25 -11.72 -4.37
C GLU A 94 -2.72 -11.25 -4.36
N ALA A 95 -3.61 -12.00 -5.04
CA ALA A 95 -5.03 -11.70 -5.04
C ALA A 95 -5.64 -11.90 -3.64
N GLY A 96 -5.18 -12.91 -2.91
CA GLY A 96 -5.51 -13.16 -1.50
C GLY A 96 -5.06 -12.04 -0.59
N LEU A 97 -3.84 -11.55 -0.78
CA LEU A 97 -3.29 -10.40 -0.07
C LEU A 97 -4.13 -9.15 -0.33
N CYS A 98 -4.45 -8.87 -1.58
CA CYS A 98 -5.30 -7.75 -1.97
C CYS A 98 -6.69 -7.87 -1.34
N ARG A 99 -7.32 -9.06 -1.36
CA ARG A 99 -8.61 -9.30 -0.68
C ARG A 99 -8.50 -9.08 0.83
N ALA A 100 -7.42 -9.57 1.45
CA ALA A 100 -7.18 -9.37 2.87
C ALA A 100 -7.13 -7.88 3.20
N PHE A 101 -6.29 -7.10 2.51
CA PHE A 101 -6.13 -5.65 2.72
C PHE A 101 -7.39 -4.84 2.43
N THR A 102 -8.02 -5.06 1.28
CA THR A 102 -9.20 -4.31 0.82
C THR A 102 -10.49 -4.75 1.52
N GLY A 103 -10.51 -5.95 2.10
CA GLY A 103 -11.73 -6.58 2.61
C GLY A 103 -12.70 -7.01 1.50
N ARG A 104 -12.28 -7.06 0.24
CA ARG A 104 -13.12 -7.57 -0.85
C ARG A 104 -13.47 -9.04 -0.60
N GLY A 105 -14.77 -9.33 -0.48
CA GLY A 105 -15.28 -10.67 -0.16
C GLY A 105 -15.36 -11.00 1.33
N HIS A 106 -14.93 -10.09 2.23
CA HIS A 106 -15.16 -10.21 3.67
C HIS A 106 -16.62 -9.88 4.02
N GLY A 107 -17.16 -10.49 5.08
CA GLY A 107 -18.54 -10.29 5.53
C GLY A 107 -18.84 -8.83 5.90
N GLN A 108 -17.86 -8.14 6.48
CA GLN A 108 -17.94 -6.70 6.79
C GLN A 108 -17.43 -5.79 5.66
N GLY A 109 -16.79 -6.37 4.63
CA GLY A 109 -16.24 -5.64 3.49
C GLY A 109 -15.03 -4.75 3.80
N THR A 110 -14.38 -4.96 4.94
CA THR A 110 -13.22 -4.17 5.41
C THR A 110 -12.08 -5.09 5.83
N GLY A 111 -10.88 -4.79 5.33
CA GLY A 111 -9.64 -5.49 5.66
C GLY A 111 -8.79 -4.67 6.61
N VAL A 112 -8.44 -3.47 6.17
CA VAL A 112 -7.69 -2.46 6.92
C VAL A 112 -8.52 -1.20 7.09
N ILE A 113 -8.37 -0.56 8.24
CA ILE A 113 -8.92 0.75 8.55
C ILE A 113 -7.74 1.68 8.87
N VAL A 114 -7.76 2.87 8.29
CA VAL A 114 -6.78 3.93 8.54
C VAL A 114 -7.48 5.06 9.27
N TRP A 115 -7.08 5.30 10.52
CA TRP A 115 -7.68 6.26 11.44
C TRP A 115 -6.97 7.61 11.50
N ARG A 116 -5.67 7.63 11.14
CA ARG A 116 -4.77 8.77 11.34
C ARG A 116 -3.93 9.03 10.09
N GLU A 117 -2.85 9.78 10.26
CA GLU A 117 -1.84 10.01 9.26
C GLU A 117 -1.36 8.68 8.64
N PRO A 118 -1.24 8.61 7.30
CA PRO A 118 -0.87 7.38 6.60
C PRO A 118 0.45 6.75 7.03
N TRP A 119 1.40 7.55 7.51
CA TRP A 119 2.70 7.09 7.99
C TRP A 119 2.77 6.86 9.51
N ASP A 120 1.68 7.07 10.26
CA ASP A 120 1.58 6.74 11.69
C ASP A 120 1.18 5.27 11.85
N PRO A 121 2.07 4.38 12.33
CA PRO A 121 1.76 2.96 12.50
C PRO A 121 0.60 2.72 13.48
N SER A 122 0.40 3.61 14.46
CA SER A 122 -0.68 3.49 15.44
C SER A 122 -2.07 3.82 14.88
N GLY A 123 -2.12 4.42 13.69
CA GLY A 123 -3.34 4.73 12.96
C GLY A 123 -3.92 3.58 12.15
N TRP A 124 -3.25 2.42 12.09
CA TRP A 124 -3.63 1.31 11.22
C TRP A 124 -4.22 0.15 12.02
N GLU A 125 -5.46 -0.22 11.67
CA GLU A 125 -6.17 -1.33 12.29
C GLU A 125 -6.51 -2.39 11.24
N VAL A 126 -6.31 -3.66 11.58
CA VAL A 126 -6.70 -4.81 10.76
C VAL A 126 -7.93 -5.47 11.34
N THR A 127 -8.85 -5.93 10.50
CA THR A 127 -10.03 -6.65 10.96
C THR A 127 -9.70 -8.09 11.36
N ALA A 128 -10.56 -8.71 12.18
CA ALA A 128 -10.40 -10.13 12.51
C ALA A 128 -10.49 -11.04 11.28
N GLU A 129 -11.26 -10.64 10.26
CA GLU A 129 -11.31 -11.33 8.97
C GLU A 129 -10.00 -11.17 8.18
N PHE A 130 -9.39 -9.98 8.17
CA PHE A 130 -8.03 -9.79 7.65
C PHE A 130 -7.06 -10.77 8.32
N ALA A 131 -7.03 -10.84 9.65
CA ALA A 131 -6.06 -11.69 10.35
C ALA A 131 -6.20 -13.18 9.97
N ARG A 132 -7.44 -13.64 9.77
CA ARG A 132 -7.73 -15.02 9.34
C ARG A 132 -7.40 -15.26 7.86
N SER A 133 -7.80 -14.35 6.97
CA SER A 133 -7.52 -14.49 5.54
C SER A 133 -6.05 -14.33 5.25
N TRP A 134 -5.39 -13.37 5.89
CA TRP A 134 -3.94 -13.20 5.88
C TRP A 134 -3.23 -14.50 6.23
N ALA A 135 -3.58 -15.15 7.34
CA ALA A 135 -2.96 -16.43 7.70
C ALA A 135 -3.15 -17.53 6.62
N GLY A 136 -4.29 -17.54 5.92
CA GLY A 136 -4.62 -18.52 4.87
C GLY A 136 -4.11 -18.19 3.46
N SER A 137 -3.93 -16.90 3.12
CA SER A 137 -3.47 -16.45 1.79
C SER A 137 -2.03 -16.88 1.46
N PHE A 138 -1.29 -17.37 2.44
CA PHE A 138 0.04 -17.94 2.26
C PHE A 138 0.02 -19.47 2.06
N GLN A 139 -1.15 -20.09 1.87
CA GLN A 139 -1.30 -21.53 1.61
C GLN A 139 -1.99 -21.88 0.29
N ALA A 140 -2.43 -20.92 -0.52
CA ALA A 140 -3.22 -21.20 -1.72
C ALA A 140 -2.63 -20.54 -2.98
N ALA A 141 -1.83 -21.28 -3.74
CA ALA A 141 -1.59 -20.93 -5.14
C ALA A 141 -2.89 -21.18 -5.93
N SER A 142 -3.61 -20.12 -6.27
CA SER A 142 -4.61 -20.19 -7.33
C SER A 142 -4.86 -18.82 -7.95
N THR A 143 -4.47 -18.72 -9.21
CA THR A 143 -4.78 -17.64 -10.15
C THR A 143 -6.23 -17.18 -10.07
N SER A 144 -6.44 -15.90 -9.78
CA SER A 144 -7.65 -15.19 -10.20
C SER A 144 -7.34 -13.70 -10.31
N SER A 145 -7.56 -13.14 -11.50
CA SER A 145 -7.46 -11.73 -11.84
C SER A 145 -8.33 -10.87 -10.91
N GLY A 146 -7.72 -10.36 -9.85
CA GLY A 146 -8.16 -9.20 -9.10
C GLY A 146 -7.05 -8.16 -9.22
N LEU A 147 -7.40 -6.87 -9.30
CA LEU A 147 -6.40 -5.82 -9.40
C LEU A 147 -5.36 -5.97 -8.28
N PRO A 148 -4.05 -6.07 -8.60
CA PRO A 148 -3.01 -6.11 -7.60
C PRO A 148 -3.05 -4.83 -6.74
N ILE A 149 -2.40 -4.81 -5.58
CA ILE A 149 -2.33 -3.59 -4.74
C ILE A 149 -1.78 -2.41 -5.56
N CYS A 150 -0.88 -2.72 -6.51
CA CYS A 150 -0.41 -1.83 -7.57
C CYS A 150 -1.57 -1.27 -8.45
N GLY A 151 -2.48 -2.12 -8.91
CA GLY A 151 -3.68 -1.71 -9.65
C GLY A 151 -4.64 -0.85 -8.82
N ALA A 152 -4.80 -1.14 -7.53
CA ALA A 152 -5.62 -0.32 -6.62
C ALA A 152 -5.03 1.10 -6.41
N LEU A 153 -3.70 1.22 -6.42
CA LEU A 153 -3.00 2.51 -6.40
C LEU A 153 -3.20 3.28 -7.71
N LYS A 154 -3.09 2.61 -8.86
CA LYS A 154 -3.37 3.21 -10.18
C LYS A 154 -4.83 3.68 -10.28
N GLU A 155 -5.80 2.87 -9.86
CA GLU A 155 -7.22 3.24 -9.86
C GLU A 155 -7.51 4.43 -8.91
N ALA A 156 -6.88 4.47 -7.74
CA ALA A 156 -7.04 5.58 -6.80
C ALA A 156 -6.37 6.88 -7.31
N SER A 157 -5.23 6.78 -8.00
CA SER A 157 -4.59 7.89 -8.72
C SER A 157 -5.54 8.53 -9.73
N VAL A 158 -6.26 7.71 -10.51
CA VAL A 158 -7.28 8.19 -11.45
C VAL A 158 -8.43 8.88 -10.72
N LEU A 159 -8.91 8.35 -9.59
CA LEU A 159 -9.99 8.95 -8.80
C LEU A 159 -9.61 10.29 -8.15
N CYS A 160 -8.36 10.47 -7.73
CA CYS A 160 -7.86 11.75 -7.18
C CYS A 160 -7.51 12.78 -8.27
N SER A 161 -7.25 12.33 -9.49
CA SER A 161 -6.94 13.19 -10.64
C SER A 161 -8.19 13.73 -11.35
N ASP A 162 -9.40 13.32 -10.93
CA ASP A 162 -10.65 13.76 -11.53
C ASP A 162 -10.94 15.23 -11.15
N PRO A 163 -10.88 16.20 -12.09
CA PRO A 163 -11.04 17.64 -11.80
C PRO A 163 -12.48 18.01 -11.37
N SER A 164 -13.40 17.05 -11.36
CA SER A 164 -14.80 17.26 -11.02
C SER A 164 -15.06 17.46 -9.51
N ASN A 165 -14.07 17.20 -8.64
CA ASN A 165 -14.21 17.37 -7.18
C ASN A 165 -13.81 18.77 -6.64
N ASP A 166 -13.39 19.69 -7.51
CA ASP A 166 -12.92 21.04 -7.12
C ASP A 166 -14.06 22.08 -6.94
N LYS A 167 -15.33 21.67 -7.02
CA LYS A 167 -16.49 22.59 -6.90
C LYS A 167 -17.09 22.73 -5.50
N ALA A 168 -16.40 22.28 -4.44
CA ALA A 168 -16.90 22.42 -3.07
C ALA A 168 -16.34 23.61 -2.27
N SER A 169 -15.47 24.47 -2.85
CA SER A 169 -14.85 25.58 -2.10
C SER A 169 -15.17 27.00 -2.61
N GLN A 170 -16.24 27.19 -3.38
CA GLN A 170 -16.72 28.54 -3.74
C GLN A 170 -18.22 28.67 -3.51
N ALA A 171 -18.62 28.82 -2.25
CA ALA A 171 -19.93 29.36 -1.86
C ALA A 171 -19.84 30.07 -0.50
N HIS A 172 -19.06 31.16 -0.45
CA HIS A 172 -19.26 32.23 0.53
C HIS A 172 -18.75 33.54 -0.05
N THR A 173 -19.62 34.27 -0.74
CA THR A 173 -19.77 35.73 -0.65
C THR A 173 -21.19 36.08 -1.05
#